data_AF-E2A7D4-F1
#
_entry.id   AF-E2A7D4-F1
#
_cell.length_a   1.000
_cell.length_b   1.000
_cell.length_c   1.000
_cell.angle_alpha   90.00
_cell.angle_beta   90.00
_cell.angle_gamma   90.00
#
_symmetry.space_group_name_H-M   'P 1'
#
loop_
_entity.id
_entity.type
_entity.pdbx_description
1 polymer ?
#
loop_
_entity_poly.entity_id
_entity_poly.type
_entity_poly.pdbx_seq_one_letter_code
_entity_poly.pdbx_strand_id
1 'polypeptide(L)' 'LPLQTDYFYDKNRSPYFECTFVAQIFMALICAVCYSGVDNLLGLFIFHLCGQMENLREKLINIGQFNSFNDDLVFIVKDH' A
#
# COMPACT_ATOMS: atom_id res chain seq x y z
N LEU A 1 33.64 -12.06 4.96
CA LEU A 1 32.50 -11.13 4.75
C LEU A 1 32.42 -10.80 3.25
N PRO A 2 31.24 -10.93 2.63
CA PRO A 2 31.04 -10.71 1.19
C PRO A 2 31.17 -9.24 0.77
N LEU A 3 30.98 -8.28 1.69
CA LEU A 3 31.26 -6.86 1.47
C LEU A 3 32.61 -6.47 2.10
N GLN A 4 33.54 -6.02 1.26
CA GLN A 4 34.80 -5.42 1.71
C GLN A 4 34.52 -4.00 2.21
N THR A 5 34.43 -3.85 3.52
CA THR A 5 34.32 -2.58 4.24
C THR A 5 35.50 -2.50 5.18
N ASP A 6 36.23 -1.37 5.16
CA ASP A 6 37.31 -1.07 6.09
C ASP A 6 36.72 -0.85 7.48
N TYR A 7 36.76 -1.89 8.31
CA TYR A 7 36.34 -1.81 9.70
C TYR A 7 37.54 -1.38 10.55
N PHE A 8 37.37 -0.32 11.34
CA PHE A 8 38.33 0.16 12.35
C PHE A 8 38.60 -0.83 13.51
N TYR A 9 38.06 -2.05 13.45
CA TYR A 9 38.14 -3.08 14.50
C TYR A 9 38.57 -4.43 13.92
N ASP A 10 39.31 -5.19 14.74
CA ASP A 10 39.96 -6.43 14.36
C ASP A 10 38.94 -7.54 14.04
N LYS A 11 38.75 -7.81 12.74
CA LYS A 11 37.72 -8.69 12.16
C LYS A 11 37.90 -10.18 12.51
N ASN A 12 39.06 -10.54 13.07
CA ASN A 12 39.45 -11.91 13.40
C ASN A 12 39.18 -12.31 14.86
N ARG A 13 38.58 -11.43 15.70
CA ARG A 13 38.08 -11.81 17.03
C ARG A 13 36.62 -12.25 16.98
N SER A 14 36.39 -13.55 17.19
CA SER A 14 35.06 -14.10 17.53
C SER A 14 34.54 -13.41 18.80
N PRO A 15 33.32 -12.82 18.83
CA PRO A 15 32.10 -13.21 18.10
C PRO A 15 31.52 -12.17 17.09
N TYR A 16 32.24 -11.09 16.79
CA TYR A 16 31.69 -9.96 16.01
C TYR A 16 31.58 -10.23 14.50
N PHE A 17 32.35 -11.19 13.97
CA PHE A 17 32.30 -11.59 12.56
C PHE A 17 30.96 -12.22 12.17
N GLU A 18 30.44 -13.11 13.00
CA GLU A 18 29.16 -13.79 12.75
C GLU A 18 28.00 -12.81 12.84
N CYS A 19 28.03 -11.93 13.86
CA CYS A 19 27.02 -10.89 14.02
C CYS A 19 26.98 -9.93 12.83
N THR A 20 28.13 -9.50 12.31
CA THR A 20 28.20 -8.59 11.14
C THR A 20 27.77 -9.28 9.86
N PHE A 21 28.08 -10.55 9.67
CA PHE A 21 27.61 -11.33 8.52
C PHE A 21 26.08 -11.49 8.52
N VAL A 22 25.50 -11.83 9.66
CA VAL A 22 24.05 -11.94 9.84
C VAL A 22 23.39 -10.58 9.63
N ALA A 23 23.94 -9.51 10.19
CA ALA A 23 23.44 -8.15 9.98
C ALA A 23 23.46 -7.72 8.51
N GLN A 24 24.49 -8.10 7.74
CA GLN A 24 24.55 -7.83 6.31
C GLN A 24 23.45 -8.55 5.52
N ILE A 25 23.16 -9.81 5.86
CA ILE A 25 22.05 -10.56 5.24
C ILE A 25 20.72 -9.89 5.55
N PHE A 26 20.47 -9.52 6.80
CA PHE A 26 19.23 -8.82 7.17
C PHE A 26 19.09 -7.47 6.48
N MET A 27 20.16 -6.69 6.39
CA MET A 27 20.12 -5.40 5.70
C MET A 27 19.82 -5.56 4.21
N ALA A 28 20.42 -6.56 3.55
CA ALA A 28 20.14 -6.86 2.14
C ALA A 28 18.69 -7.31 1.92
N LEU A 29 18.16 -8.17 2.80
CA LEU A 29 16.76 -8.61 2.76
C LEU A 29 15.80 -7.44 2.98
N ILE A 30 16.05 -6.59 3.97
CA ILE A 30 15.24 -5.40 4.23
C ILE A 30 15.29 -4.45 3.04
N CYS A 31 16.47 -4.22 2.45
CA CYS A 31 16.61 -3.38 1.26
C CYS A 31 15.78 -3.93 0.09
N ALA A 32 15.86 -5.24 -0.16
CA ALA A 32 15.09 -5.91 -1.21
C ALA A 32 13.58 -5.84 -0.96
N VAL A 33 13.14 -6.06 0.28
CA VAL A 33 11.73 -5.96 0.70
C VAL A 33 11.24 -4.51 0.70
N CYS A 34 12.05 -3.53 1.06
CA CYS A 34 11.65 -2.13 0.95
C CYS A 34 11.54 -1.71 -0.52
N TYR A 35 12.50 -2.09 -1.36
CA TYR A 35 12.46 -1.76 -2.78
C TYR A 35 11.25 -2.40 -3.47
N SER A 36 11.13 -3.73 -3.39
CA SER A 36 10.00 -4.45 -4.00
C SER A 36 8.68 -4.23 -3.27
N GLY A 37 8.69 -4.16 -1.94
CA GLY A 37 7.50 -4.03 -1.12
C GLY A 37 6.87 -2.65 -1.22
N VAL A 38 7.65 -1.58 -1.38
CA VAL A 38 7.10 -0.25 -1.67
C VAL A 38 6.33 -0.28 -2.99
N ASP A 39 6.90 -0.86 -4.05
CA ASP A 39 6.20 -0.97 -5.34
C ASP A 39 4.91 -1.81 -5.25
N ASN A 40 4.95 -2.94 -4.54
CA ASN A 40 3.79 -3.81 -4.34
C ASN A 40 2.70 -3.17 -3.45
N LEU A 41 3.10 -2.49 -2.36
CA LEU A 41 2.18 -1.80 -1.45
C LEU A 41 1.54 -0.59 -2.13
N LEU A 42 2.30 0.18 -2.91
CA LEU A 42 1.78 1.29 -3.70
C LEU A 42 0.78 0.79 -4.74
N GLY A 43 1.09 -0.29 -5.47
CA GLY A 43 0.17 -0.91 -6.42
C GLY A 43 -1.14 -1.37 -5.77
N LEU A 44 -1.05 -2.09 -4.64
CA LEU A 44 -2.22 -2.54 -3.89
C LEU A 44 -3.05 -1.36 -3.37
N PHE A 45 -2.39 -0.33 -2.83
CA PHE A 45 -3.07 0.86 -2.31
C PHE A 45 -3.80 1.63 -3.42
N ILE A 46 -3.15 1.82 -4.58
CA ILE A 46 -3.77 2.46 -5.75
C ILE A 46 -4.97 1.65 -6.25
N PHE A 47 -4.81 0.33 -6.39
CA PHE A 47 -5.90 -0.55 -6.81
C PHE A 47 -7.08 -0.52 -5.83
N HIS A 48 -6.78 -0.59 -4.52
CA HIS A 48 -7.79 -0.51 -3.47
C HIS A 48 -8.51 0.85 -3.48
N LEU A 49 -7.76 1.96 -3.59
CA LEU A 49 -8.32 3.30 -3.69
C LEU A 49 -9.21 3.45 -4.92
N CYS A 50 -8.78 2.92 -6.07
CA CYS A 50 -9.57 2.92 -7.30
C CYS A 50 -10.89 2.13 -7.13
N GLY A 51 -10.84 0.94 -6.52
CA GLY A 51 -12.04 0.15 -6.21
C GLY A 51 -12.99 0.85 -5.22
N GLN A 52 -12.44 1.52 -4.21
CA GLN A 52 -13.24 2.32 -3.26
C GLN A 52 -13.90 3.51 -3.96
N MET A 53 -13.20 4.18 -4.88
CA MET A 53 -13.74 5.29 -5.66
C MET A 53 -14.85 4.83 -6.61
N GLU A 54 -14.71 3.69 -7.28
CA GLU A 54 -15.77 3.17 -8.16
C GLU A 54 -17.03 2.81 -7.37
N ASN A 55 -16.88 2.14 -6.22
CA ASN A 55 -18.02 1.84 -5.33
C ASN A 55 -18.70 3.13 -4.82
N LEU A 56 -17.92 4.15 -4.48
CA LEU A 56 -18.47 5.46 -4.11
C LEU A 56 -19.22 6.11 -5.29
N ARG A 57 -18.67 6.01 -6.50
CA ARG A 57 -19.29 6.50 -7.73
C ARG A 57 -20.63 5.81 -8.00
N GLU A 58 -20.68 4.50 -7.91
CA GLU A 58 -21.93 3.73 -8.06
C GLU A 58 -22.98 4.15 -7.02
N LYS A 59 -22.58 4.28 -5.75
CA LYS A 59 -23.48 4.77 -4.69
C LYS A 59 -24.00 6.17 -4.97
N LEU A 60 -23.16 7.07 -5.46
CA LEU A 60 -23.55 8.44 -5.78
C LEU A 60 -24.56 8.49 -6.94
N ILE A 61 -24.34 7.70 -7.99
CA ILE A 61 -25.27 7.58 -9.13
C ILE A 61 -26.62 7.05 -8.64
N ASN A 62 -26.61 5.99 -7.81
CA ASN A 62 -27.82 5.39 -7.28
C ASN A 62 -28.64 6.37 -6.41
N ILE A 63 -27.97 7.18 -5.58
CA ILE A 63 -28.62 8.24 -4.80
C ILE A 63 -29.24 9.31 -5.72
N GLY A 64 -28.52 9.71 -6.77
CA GLY A 64 -29.04 10.66 -7.77
C GLY A 64 -30.31 10.16 -8.44
N GLN A 65 -30.32 8.89 -8.87
CA GLN A 65 -31.48 8.24 -9.47
C GLN A 65 -32.66 8.11 -8.49
N PHE A 66 -32.38 7.79 -7.23
CA PHE A 66 -33.41 7.70 -6.20
C PHE A 66 -34.06 9.06 -5.93
N ASN A 67 -33.26 10.14 -5.87
CA ASN A 67 -33.76 11.50 -5.70
C ASN A 67 -34.63 11.93 -6.88
N SER A 68 -34.20 11.70 -8.12
CA SER A 68 -35.01 12.05 -9.30
C SER A 68 -36.33 11.27 -9.35
N PHE A 69 -36.32 9.99 -8.97
CA PHE A 69 -37.54 9.18 -8.91
C PHE A 69 -38.53 9.69 -7.84
N ASN A 70 -38.02 10.10 -6.68
CA ASN A 70 -38.84 10.69 -5.63
C ASN A 70 -39.44 12.04 -6.06
N ASP A 71 -38.67 12.87 -6.76
CA ASP A 71 -39.16 14.16 -7.28
C ASP A 71 -40.28 13.94 -8.31
N ASP A 72 -40.15 12.97 -9.21
CA ASP A 72 -41.19 12.59 -10.18
C ASP A 72 -42.47 12.09 -9.47
N LEU A 73 -42.34 11.26 -8.44
CA LEU A 73 -43.48 10.80 -7.63
C LEU A 73 -44.19 11.96 -6.92
N VAL A 74 -43.43 12.88 -6.33
CA VAL A 74 -43.98 14.06 -5.65
C VAL A 74 -44.69 14.98 -6.65
N PHE A 75 -44.18 15.09 -7.88
CA PHE A 75 -44.83 15.83 -8.95
C PHE A 75 -46.19 15.22 -9.32
N ILE A 76 -46.25 13.91 -9.53
CA ILE A 76 -47.50 13.21 -9.87
C ILE A 76 -48.55 13.35 -8.76
N VAL A 77 -48.13 13.24 -7.49
CA VAL A 77 -49.04 13.39 -6.34
C VAL A 77 -49.59 14.81 -6.21
N LYS A 78 -48.84 15.84 -6.62
CA LYS A 78 -49.31 17.24 -6.59
C LYS A 78 -50.21 17.63 -7.76
N ASP A 79 -50.09 16.94 -8.89
CA ASP A 79 -50.89 17.22 -10.10
C ASP A 79 -52.31 16.61 -10.03
N HIS A 80 -52.55 15.66 -9.12
CA HIS A 80 -53.86 15.08 -8.82
C HIS A 80 -54.55 15.77 -7.65
#